data_AF-A0A1S2V9V9-F1
#
_entry.id   AF-A0A1S2V9V9-F1
#
_cell.length_a   1.000
_cell.length_b   1.000
_cell.length_c   1.000
_cell.angle_alpha   90.00
_cell.angle_beta   90.00
_cell.angle_gamma   90.00
#
_symmetry.space_group_name_H-M   'P 1'
#
loop_
_entity.id
_entity.type
_entity.pdbx_description
1 polymer ?
#
loop_
_entity_poly.entity_id
_entity_poly.type
_entity_poly.pdbx_seq_one_letter_code
_entity_poly.pdbx_strand_id
1 'polypeptide(L)'
;MEAERLHREAALLSNTLADFAENDVAGRKAVVDQIIDLRERWKDVRYQIDHGQPRQSNRYVPVNRPPKPTEIRTGMTEAEIRSELSKTRVNISKYKAKLADNPDSVKTEKWEQELARLEAIREQYDTELIRLTYETAQQVSGEGAG
;
A
#
# COMPACT_ATOMS: atom_id res chain seq x y z
N MET A 1 1.15 -11.92 -28.19
CA MET A 1 2.25 -11.70 -27.22
C MET A 1 1.93 -12.38 -25.88
N GLU A 2 2.93 -12.69 -25.04
CA GLU A 2 2.70 -13.36 -23.74
C GLU A 2 1.73 -12.58 -22.84
N ALA A 3 1.81 -11.25 -22.84
CA ALA A 3 0.87 -10.40 -22.10
C ALA A 3 -0.60 -10.61 -22.53
N GLU A 4 -0.88 -10.68 -23.83
CA GLU A 4 -2.24 -10.90 -24.33
C GLU A 4 -2.77 -12.29 -23.95
N ARG A 5 -1.90 -13.31 -23.97
CA ARG A 5 -2.24 -14.67 -23.53
C ARG A 5 -2.62 -14.68 -22.05
N LEU A 6 -1.80 -14.11 -21.18
CA LEU A 6 -2.06 -14.04 -19.73
C LEU A 6 -3.33 -13.25 -19.41
N HIS A 7 -3.57 -12.14 -20.12
CA HIS A 7 -4.79 -11.35 -19.97
C HIS A 7 -6.04 -12.13 -20.38
N ARG A 8 -5.99 -12.82 -21.53
CA ARG A 8 -7.10 -13.66 -22.01
C ARG A 8 -7.38 -14.83 -21.07
N GLU A 9 -6.36 -15.52 -20.58
CA GLU A 9 -6.52 -16.64 -19.64
C GLU A 9 -7.16 -16.20 -18.32
N ALA A 10 -6.74 -15.06 -17.76
CA ALA A 10 -7.36 -14.52 -16.55
C ALA A 10 -8.83 -14.11 -16.78
N ALA A 11 -9.18 -13.61 -17.98
CA ALA A 11 -10.55 -13.27 -18.33
C ALA A 11 -11.43 -14.53 -18.47
N LEU A 12 -10.91 -15.58 -19.12
CA LEU A 12 -11.62 -16.86 -19.24
C LEU A 12 -11.90 -17.49 -17.87
N LEU A 13 -10.93 -17.50 -16.97
CA LEU A 13 -11.14 -17.95 -15.58
C LEU A 13 -12.11 -17.05 -14.80
N SER A 14 -12.12 -15.74 -15.08
CA SER A 14 -13.07 -14.84 -14.42
C SER A 14 -14.51 -15.17 -14.82
N ASN A 15 -14.74 -15.63 -16.05
CA ASN A 15 -16.06 -16.03 -16.52
C ASN A 15 -16.58 -17.28 -15.80
N THR A 16 -15.70 -18.20 -15.42
CA THR A 16 -16.11 -19.44 -14.72
C THR A 16 -16.55 -19.20 -13.28
N LEU A 17 -16.24 -18.02 -12.70
CA LEU A 17 -16.70 -17.67 -11.35
C LEU A 17 -18.23 -17.59 -11.23
N ALA A 18 -18.93 -17.33 -12.35
CA ALA A 18 -20.38 -17.29 -12.41
C ALA A 18 -21.03 -18.69 -12.32
N ASP A 19 -20.28 -19.75 -12.59
CA ASP A 19 -20.79 -21.14 -12.60
C ASP A 19 -20.80 -21.76 -11.19
N PHE A 20 -20.19 -21.11 -10.21
CA PHE A 20 -20.14 -21.59 -8.83
C PHE A 20 -21.42 -21.23 -8.06
N ALA A 21 -21.89 -22.17 -7.25
CA ALA A 21 -22.99 -21.92 -6.32
C ALA A 21 -22.66 -20.80 -5.31
N GLU A 22 -23.68 -20.09 -4.83
CA GLU A 22 -23.52 -18.96 -3.91
C GLU A 22 -22.85 -19.31 -2.57
N ASN A 23 -22.86 -20.57 -2.16
CA ASN A 23 -22.22 -21.06 -0.94
C ASN A 23 -20.87 -21.76 -1.19
N ASP A 24 -20.45 -21.96 -2.44
CA ASP A 24 -19.16 -22.57 -2.75
C ASP A 24 -18.03 -21.53 -2.68
N VAL A 25 -17.68 -21.17 -1.45
CA VAL A 25 -16.60 -20.20 -1.17
C VAL A 25 -15.23 -20.80 -1.47
N ALA A 26 -15.04 -22.10 -1.20
CA ALA A 26 -13.76 -22.77 -1.38
C ALA A 26 -13.39 -22.90 -2.86
N GLY A 27 -14.33 -23.32 -3.70
CA GLY A 27 -14.16 -23.43 -5.15
C GLY A 27 -13.87 -22.07 -5.80
N ARG A 28 -14.66 -21.04 -5.45
CA ARG A 28 -14.42 -19.67 -5.94
C ARG A 28 -13.06 -19.12 -5.49
N LYS A 29 -12.65 -19.38 -4.25
CA LYS A 29 -11.34 -18.93 -3.76
C LYS A 29 -10.19 -19.50 -4.61
N ALA A 30 -10.22 -20.80 -4.91
CA ALA A 30 -9.17 -21.43 -5.71
C ALA A 30 -9.05 -20.81 -7.12
N VAL A 31 -10.18 -20.49 -7.75
CA VAL A 31 -10.19 -19.83 -9.08
C VAL A 31 -9.74 -18.37 -8.97
N VAL A 32 -10.15 -17.64 -7.92
CA VAL A 32 -9.71 -16.27 -7.66
C VAL A 32 -8.19 -16.19 -7.46
N ASP A 33 -7.60 -17.11 -6.70
CA ASP A 33 -6.16 -17.17 -6.48
C ASP A 33 -5.41 -17.34 -7.82
N GLN A 34 -5.89 -18.23 -8.71
CA GLN A 34 -5.32 -18.42 -10.05
C GLN A 34 -5.44 -17.17 -10.93
N ILE A 35 -6.58 -16.47 -10.89
CA ILE A 35 -6.79 -15.21 -11.62
C ILE A 35 -5.80 -14.15 -11.15
N ILE A 36 -5.58 -14.03 -9.84
CA ILE A 36 -4.63 -13.08 -9.26
C ILE A 36 -3.22 -13.37 -9.76
N ASP A 37 -2.79 -14.64 -9.72
CA ASP A 37 -1.46 -15.04 -10.17
C ASP A 37 -1.22 -14.71 -11.65
N LEU A 38 -2.20 -14.99 -12.52
CA LEU A 38 -2.12 -14.65 -13.94
C LEU A 38 -2.06 -13.14 -14.16
N ARG A 39 -2.83 -12.36 -13.41
CA ARG A 39 -2.85 -10.89 -13.50
C ARG A 39 -1.54 -10.27 -13.00
N GLU A 40 -0.89 -10.82 -11.97
CA GLU A 40 0.43 -10.33 -11.54
C GLU A 40 1.51 -10.64 -12.58
N ARG A 41 1.50 -11.85 -13.18
CA ARG A 41 2.40 -12.16 -14.30
C ARG A 41 2.18 -11.22 -15.48
N TRP A 42 0.93 -10.96 -15.81
CA TRP A 42 0.58 -10.04 -16.90
C TRP A 42 1.16 -8.64 -16.67
N LYS A 43 1.03 -8.11 -15.44
CA LYS A 43 1.62 -6.82 -15.06
C LYS A 43 3.14 -6.82 -15.17
N ASP A 44 3.80 -7.91 -14.78
CA ASP A 44 5.27 -8.02 -14.86
C ASP A 44 5.74 -7.97 -16.31
N VAL A 45 5.11 -8.75 -17.20
CA VAL A 45 5.42 -8.75 -18.64
C VAL A 45 5.11 -7.40 -19.26
N ARG A 46 3.96 -6.79 -18.92
CA ARG A 46 3.57 -5.49 -19.49
C ARG A 46 4.53 -4.38 -19.07
N TYR A 47 4.90 -4.34 -17.80
CA TYR A 47 5.88 -3.39 -17.29
C TYR A 47 7.25 -3.55 -17.96
N GLN A 48 7.70 -4.79 -18.20
CA GLN A 48 8.95 -5.02 -18.92
C GLN A 48 8.89 -4.56 -20.38
N ILE A 49 7.76 -4.76 -21.06
CA ILE A 49 7.55 -4.23 -22.43
C ILE A 49 7.59 -2.70 -22.41
N ASP A 50 6.90 -2.06 -21.46
CA ASP A 50 6.71 -0.61 -21.43
C ASP A 50 7.97 0.14 -20.93
N HIS A 51 8.78 -0.47 -20.06
CA HIS A 51 9.93 0.19 -19.41
C HIS A 51 11.29 -0.46 -19.67
N GLY A 52 11.34 -1.59 -20.38
CA GLY A 52 12.59 -2.30 -20.70
C GLY A 52 13.28 -2.98 -19.51
N GLN A 53 12.67 -2.99 -18.33
CA GLN A 53 13.23 -3.56 -17.10
C GLN A 53 12.18 -4.38 -16.35
N PRO A 54 12.57 -5.43 -15.60
CA PRO A 54 11.62 -6.24 -14.84
C PRO A 54 10.92 -5.38 -13.77
N ARG A 55 9.62 -5.64 -13.59
CA ARG A 55 8.86 -5.04 -12.49
C ARG A 55 9.47 -5.51 -11.16
N GLN A 56 9.68 -4.59 -10.23
CA GLN A 56 9.85 -4.92 -8.81
C GLN A 56 8.53 -5.50 -8.30
N SER A 57 8.25 -6.75 -8.69
CA SER A 57 6.98 -7.38 -8.45
C SER A 57 6.91 -7.73 -6.98
N ASN A 58 5.73 -7.54 -6.39
CA ASN A 58 5.46 -7.93 -5.01
C ASN A 58 5.51 -9.47 -4.83
N ARG A 59 5.89 -10.23 -5.86
CA ARG A 59 6.01 -11.69 -5.95
C ARG A 59 7.20 -12.24 -5.16
N TYR A 60 8.18 -11.37 -4.88
CA TYR A 60 9.33 -11.61 -4.02
C TYR A 60 9.30 -10.74 -2.75
N VAL A 61 8.11 -10.36 -2.27
CA VAL A 61 8.05 -9.85 -0.89
C VAL A 61 7.97 -11.10 -0.02
N PRO A 62 9.02 -11.46 0.75
CA PRO A 62 8.86 -12.43 1.82
C PRO A 62 7.68 -11.98 2.68
N VAL A 63 7.00 -12.92 3.35
CA VAL A 63 5.91 -12.64 4.32
C VAL A 63 6.31 -11.54 5.34
N ASN A 64 7.61 -11.26 5.48
CA ASN A 64 8.21 -10.02 5.96
C ASN A 64 8.14 -8.85 4.96
N ARG A 65 6.93 -8.44 4.51
CA ARG A 65 6.78 -7.01 4.24
C ARG A 65 7.04 -6.36 5.60
N PRO A 66 8.03 -5.45 5.76
CA PRO A 66 8.06 -4.65 6.98
C PRO A 66 6.62 -4.15 7.15
N PRO A 67 6.00 -4.39 8.33
CA PRO A 67 4.60 -4.00 8.52
C PRO A 67 4.46 -2.59 7.96
N LYS A 68 3.43 -2.35 7.13
CA LYS A 68 3.06 -0.99 6.65
C LYS A 68 3.35 -0.10 7.85
N PRO A 69 4.32 0.84 7.82
CA PRO A 69 4.85 1.41 9.06
C PRO A 69 3.70 1.76 9.98
N THR A 70 3.48 0.88 10.96
CA THR A 70 2.28 0.91 11.79
C THR A 70 2.52 1.91 12.92
N GLU A 71 3.79 2.20 13.15
CA GLU A 71 4.38 2.93 14.25
C GLU A 71 5.66 3.59 13.72
N ILE A 72 5.99 4.76 14.28
CA ILE A 72 7.33 5.33 14.14
C ILE A 72 8.36 4.27 14.52
N ARG A 73 9.44 4.19 13.75
CA ARG A 73 10.64 3.48 14.18
C ARG A 73 11.57 4.53 14.75
N THR A 74 11.93 4.40 16.02
CA THR A 74 12.96 5.22 16.63
C THR A 74 14.26 5.08 15.83
N GLY A 75 14.87 6.22 15.47
CA GLY A 75 16.09 6.26 14.64
C GLY A 75 15.86 6.43 13.13
N MET A 76 14.65 6.77 12.67
CA MET A 76 14.44 7.21 11.28
C MET A 76 15.10 8.57 11.02
N THR A 77 15.69 8.72 9.84
CA THR A 77 16.21 10.02 9.38
C THR A 77 15.07 10.97 9.03
N GLU A 78 15.36 12.28 9.01
CA GLU A 78 14.38 13.31 8.62
C GLU A 78 13.77 13.03 7.23
N ALA A 79 14.60 12.61 6.26
CA ALA A 79 14.16 12.31 4.90
C ALA A 79 13.20 11.11 4.86
N GLU A 80 13.45 10.07 5.66
CA GLU A 80 12.57 8.91 5.79
C GLU A 80 11.23 9.30 6.42
N ILE A 81 11.27 10.11 7.49
CA ILE A 81 10.05 10.63 8.14
C ILE A 81 9.21 11.42 7.15
N ARG A 82 9.80 12.37 6.41
CA ARG A 82 9.08 13.15 5.38
C ARG A 82 8.47 12.27 4.29
N SER A 83 9.16 11.21 3.88
CA SER A 83 8.68 10.25 2.89
C SER A 83 7.47 9.46 3.40
N GLU A 84 7.53 8.91 4.60
CA GLU A 84 6.41 8.17 5.21
C GLU A 84 5.21 9.07 5.49
N LEU A 85 5.46 10.32 5.88
CA LEU A 85 4.43 11.32 6.11
C LEU A 85 3.68 11.68 4.81
N SER A 86 4.39 11.81 3.69
CA SER A 86 3.79 11.99 2.37
C SER A 86 2.88 10.83 1.99
N LYS A 87 3.35 9.58 2.14
CA LYS A 87 2.55 8.37 1.88
C LYS A 87 1.29 8.31 2.75
N THR A 88 1.44 8.67 4.03
CA THR A 88 0.34 8.70 5.00
C THR A 88 -0.73 9.72 4.60
N ARG A 89 -0.34 10.95 4.22
CA ARG A 89 -1.26 11.99 3.73
C ARG A 89 -2.04 11.57 2.48
N VAL A 90 -1.39 10.89 1.53
CA VAL A 90 -2.07 10.35 0.34
C VAL A 90 -3.11 9.29 0.74
N ASN A 91 -2.78 8.40 1.68
CA ASN A 91 -3.72 7.37 2.13
C ASN A 91 -4.91 7.98 2.90
N ILE A 92 -4.69 8.97 3.77
CA ILE A 92 -5.75 9.73 4.44
C ILE A 92 -6.72 10.30 3.39
N SER A 93 -6.18 10.97 2.36
CA SER A 93 -6.99 11.58 1.30
C SER A 93 -7.83 10.53 0.56
N LYS A 94 -7.28 9.35 0.30
CA LYS A 94 -8.00 8.23 -0.33
C LYS A 94 -9.14 7.70 0.53
N TYR A 95 -8.95 7.59 1.84
CA TYR A 95 -10.02 7.10 2.73
C TYR A 95 -11.10 8.16 2.93
N LYS A 96 -10.74 9.44 3.01
CA LYS A 96 -11.73 10.54 3.01
C LYS A 96 -12.57 10.54 1.73
N ALA A 97 -11.95 10.36 0.56
CA ALA A 97 -12.68 10.23 -0.70
C ALA A 97 -13.62 9.02 -0.70
N LYS A 98 -13.16 7.83 -0.25
CA LYS A 98 -14.01 6.64 -0.18
C LYS A 98 -15.26 6.84 0.69
N LEU A 99 -15.10 7.52 1.83
CA LEU A 99 -16.20 7.82 2.75
C LEU A 99 -17.18 8.85 2.14
N ALA A 100 -16.67 9.86 1.44
CA ALA A 100 -17.50 10.84 0.75
C ALA A 100 -18.26 10.25 -0.44
N ASP A 101 -17.59 9.42 -1.24
CA ASP A 101 -18.14 8.83 -2.46
C ASP A 101 -19.11 7.69 -2.16
N ASN A 102 -18.96 7.00 -1.02
CA ASN A 102 -19.73 5.81 -0.67
C ASN A 102 -20.09 5.78 0.84
N PRO A 103 -20.93 6.71 1.31
CA PRO A 103 -21.25 6.85 2.74
C PRO A 103 -21.95 5.60 3.31
N ASP A 104 -22.83 4.96 2.54
CA ASP A 104 -23.64 3.81 2.98
C ASP A 104 -22.97 2.44 2.72
N SER A 105 -21.68 2.43 2.43
CA SER A 105 -20.94 1.19 2.20
C SER A 105 -20.87 0.34 3.47
N VAL A 106 -21.01 -0.99 3.33
CA VAL A 106 -20.74 -1.94 4.43
C VAL A 106 -19.30 -1.86 4.97
N LYS A 107 -18.41 -1.13 4.28
CA LYS A 107 -17.01 -0.93 4.67
C LYS A 107 -16.76 0.43 5.33
N THR A 108 -17.78 1.28 5.49
CA THR A 108 -17.67 2.63 6.06
C THR A 108 -16.98 2.61 7.42
N GLU A 109 -17.47 1.80 8.37
CA GLU A 109 -16.87 1.67 9.70
C GLU A 109 -15.37 1.28 9.63
N LYS A 110 -15.03 0.34 8.75
CA LYS A 110 -13.63 -0.08 8.54
C LYS A 110 -12.77 1.03 7.94
N TRP A 111 -13.33 1.87 7.07
CA TRP A 111 -12.62 3.00 6.50
C TRP A 111 -12.43 4.13 7.50
N GLU A 112 -13.40 4.38 8.38
CA GLU A 112 -13.29 5.34 9.49
C GLU A 112 -12.22 4.91 10.49
N GLN A 113 -12.20 3.63 10.88
CA GLN A 113 -11.17 3.09 11.77
C GLN A 113 -9.76 3.22 11.17
N GLU A 114 -9.58 2.88 9.89
CA GLU A 114 -8.28 3.04 9.23
C GLU A 114 -7.91 4.52 9.05
N LEU A 115 -8.89 5.41 8.83
CA LEU A 115 -8.66 6.85 8.76
C LEU A 115 -8.14 7.39 10.10
N ALA A 116 -8.80 7.05 11.21
CA ALA A 116 -8.37 7.44 12.55
C ALA A 116 -6.95 6.92 12.86
N ARG A 117 -6.66 5.67 12.49
CA ARG A 117 -5.32 5.09 12.62
C ARG A 117 -4.26 5.87 11.84
N LEU A 118 -4.56 6.24 10.60
CA LEU A 118 -3.63 7.00 9.74
C LEU A 118 -3.43 8.44 10.25
N GLU A 119 -4.46 9.06 10.81
CA GLU A 119 -4.35 10.40 11.41
C GLU A 119 -3.46 10.38 12.66
N ALA A 120 -3.59 9.37 13.52
CA ALA A 120 -2.69 9.18 14.67
C ALA A 120 -1.22 8.97 14.23
N ILE A 121 -0.99 8.16 13.20
CA ILE A 121 0.36 7.94 12.64
C ILE A 121 0.95 9.23 12.08
N ARG A 122 0.13 10.06 11.41
CA ARG A 122 0.56 11.37 10.91
C ARG A 122 1.05 12.26 12.05
N GLU A 123 0.29 12.34 13.14
CA GLU A 123 0.63 13.16 14.31
C GLU A 123 1.93 12.70 14.97
N GLN A 124 2.15 11.39 15.04
CA GLN A 124 3.42 10.83 15.53
C GLN A 124 4.59 11.27 14.62
N TYR A 125 4.47 11.15 13.29
CA TYR A 125 5.52 11.60 12.36
C TYR A 125 5.77 13.11 12.41
N ASP A 126 4.71 13.92 12.51
CA ASP A 126 4.83 15.37 12.68
C ASP A 126 5.59 15.69 13.99
N THR A 127 5.31 14.97 15.08
CA THR A 127 5.98 15.14 16.39
C THR A 127 7.47 14.79 16.34
N GLU A 128 7.84 13.67 15.72
CA GLU A 128 9.25 13.27 15.62
C GLU A 128 10.04 14.21 14.69
N LEU A 129 9.42 14.72 13.63
CA LEU A 129 10.03 15.71 12.77
C LEU A 129 10.33 17.01 13.52
N ILE A 130 9.40 17.46 14.35
CA ILE A 130 9.58 18.62 15.23
C ILE A 130 10.75 18.37 16.18
N ARG A 131 10.78 17.19 16.83
CA ARG A 131 11.87 16.79 17.73
C ARG A 131 13.23 16.85 17.04
N LEU A 132 13.39 16.22 15.87
CA LEU A 132 14.64 16.23 15.10
C LEU A 132 15.07 17.66 14.72
N THR A 133 14.12 18.52 14.36
CA THR A 133 14.39 19.92 14.02
C THR A 133 14.95 20.69 15.22
N TYR A 134 14.41 20.46 16.43
CA TYR A 134 14.93 21.08 17.65
C TYR A 134 16.29 20.50 18.08
N GLU A 135 16.49 19.19 17.95
CA GLU A 135 17.77 18.54 18.24
C GLU A 135 18.89 19.08 17.32
N THR A 136 18.62 19.22 16.02
CA THR A 136 19.58 19.83 15.08
C THR A 136 19.82 21.31 15.37
N ALA A 137 18.78 22.08 15.70
CA ALA A 137 18.93 23.50 16.05
C ALA A 137 19.77 23.73 17.32
N GLN A 138 19.66 22.85 18.31
CA GLN A 138 20.47 22.90 19.53
C GLN A 138 21.94 22.50 19.29
N GLN A 139 22.20 21.51 18.43
CA GLN A 139 23.57 21.12 18.07
C GLN A 139 24.32 22.24 17.34
N VAL A 140 23.67 22.92 16.39
CA VAL A 140 24.27 24.06 15.67
C VAL A 140 24.56 25.25 16.59
N SER A 141 23.79 25.40 17.68
CA SER A 141 24.00 26.47 18.66
C SER A 141 25.10 26.17 19.68
N GLY A 142 25.50 24.89 19.84
CA GLY A 142 26.53 24.45 20.78
C GLY A 142 27.97 24.46 20.21
N GLU A 143 28.14 24.33 18.89
CA GLU A 143 29.46 24.32 18.23
C GLU A 143 30.06 25.72 18.01
N GLY A 144 29.33 26.79 18.36
CA GLY A 144 29.80 28.17 18.25
C GLY A 144 30.49 28.75 19.51
N ALA A 145 30.73 27.94 20.54
CA ALA A 145 31.23 28.39 21.85
C ALA A 145 32.48 27.64 22.35
N GLY A 146 33.28 27.04 21.45
CA GLY A 146 34.53 26.34 21.77
C GLY A 146 35.76 26.99 21.17
#